data_AF-X0VIE7-F1
#
_entry.id   AF-X0VIE7-F1
#
_cell.length_a   1.000
_cell.length_b   1.000
_cell.length_c   1.000
_cell.angle_alpha   90.00
_cell.angle_beta   90.00
_cell.angle_gamma   90.00
#
_symmetry.space_group_name_H-M   'P 1'
#
loop_
_entity.id
_entity.type
_entity.pdbx_description
1 polymer ?
#
loop_
_entity_poly.entity_id
_entity_poly.type
_entity_poly.pdbx_seq_one_letter_code
_entity_poly.pdbx_strand_id
1 'polypeptide(L)'
;GARWSQSMQSLAESFAAFFPLSFILFILLFMGREYLFPWLHYEHGKELWLNIPFLFSRDLIGLLLLYGLGLAYLYYALRLKLDPEQQEGPLRSFLLRGKTGSDEEIAGYKKKMTVLSVLYILAYALVLTLIAFDLVMSMEPHWFSTLFGAYAFAKAFYLGLAALMILSAIFYVGSDGESSLTSAHFHDLGKLLFGFCLVWADFFYVQLVVIWYGNISEEAIYVIQRVMLSPWNTLAWGVFLVSFVIPFFILLNRKVKSKPIPKGEFRP
;
A
#
# COMPACT_ATOMS: atom_id res chain seq x y z
N GLY A 1 -7.28 -12.73 -16.28
CA GLY A 1 -7.42 -11.91 -15.07
C GLY A 1 -8.76 -11.19 -15.10
N ALA A 2 -9.31 -10.81 -13.95
CA ALA A 2 -10.66 -10.27 -13.83
C ALA A 2 -10.90 -9.04 -14.73
N ARG A 3 -12.05 -8.99 -15.43
CA ARG A 3 -12.36 -7.94 -16.43
C ARG A 3 -12.80 -6.61 -15.80
N TRP A 4 -13.24 -6.62 -14.54
CA TRP A 4 -13.75 -5.44 -13.83
C TRP A 4 -12.66 -4.44 -13.43
N SER A 5 -11.39 -4.87 -13.35
CA SER A 5 -10.30 -4.02 -12.91
C SER A 5 -9.84 -3.03 -13.98
N GLN A 6 -10.23 -3.22 -15.25
CA GLN A 6 -9.63 -2.49 -16.38
C GLN A 6 -9.92 -0.98 -16.34
N SER A 7 -11.13 -0.57 -15.96
CA SER A 7 -11.48 0.85 -15.77
C SER A 7 -10.77 1.51 -14.58
N MET A 8 -10.45 0.73 -13.54
CA MET A 8 -9.76 1.22 -12.34
C MET A 8 -8.24 1.12 -12.44
N GLN A 9 -7.74 0.34 -13.40
CA GLN A 9 -6.32 0.05 -13.54
C GLN A 9 -5.50 1.32 -13.78
N SER A 10 -6.03 2.27 -14.55
CA SER A 10 -5.35 3.55 -14.81
C SER A 10 -5.22 4.40 -13.54
N LEU A 11 -6.24 4.40 -12.68
CA LEU A 11 -6.18 5.09 -11.38
C LEU A 11 -5.21 4.39 -10.42
N ALA A 12 -5.17 3.06 -10.43
CA ALA A 12 -4.18 2.32 -9.64
C ALA A 12 -2.75 2.59 -10.12
N GLU A 13 -2.53 2.63 -11.43
CA GLU A 13 -1.24 2.93 -12.05
C GLU A 13 -0.75 4.35 -11.76
N SER A 14 -1.66 5.32 -11.59
CA SER A 14 -1.25 6.68 -11.22
C SER A 14 -0.57 6.79 -9.84
N PHE A 15 -0.78 5.82 -8.94
CA PHE A 15 -0.02 5.78 -7.68
C PHE A 15 1.48 5.52 -7.87
N ALA A 16 1.92 5.04 -9.04
CA ALA A 16 3.35 4.92 -9.34
C ALA A 16 4.07 6.29 -9.35
N ALA A 17 3.32 7.39 -9.50
CA ALA A 17 3.85 8.75 -9.34
C ALA A 17 4.37 9.02 -7.92
N PHE A 18 4.00 8.20 -6.93
CA PHE A 18 4.52 8.30 -5.57
C PHE A 18 5.94 7.74 -5.41
N PHE A 19 6.44 6.91 -6.34
CA PHE A 19 7.76 6.27 -6.19
C PHE A 19 8.91 7.27 -6.01
N PRO A 20 9.03 8.37 -6.80
CA PRO A 20 10.07 9.37 -6.59
C PRO A 20 9.92 10.10 -5.25
N LEU A 21 8.68 10.40 -4.84
CA LEU A 21 8.41 11.04 -3.56
C LEU A 21 8.86 10.14 -2.40
N SER A 22 8.58 8.84 -2.48
CA SER A 22 9.05 7.89 -1.48
C SER A 22 10.57 7.81 -1.38
N PHE A 23 11.31 7.95 -2.49
CA PHE A 23 12.77 8.02 -2.44
C PHE A 23 13.26 9.27 -1.71
N ILE A 24 12.64 10.42 -1.98
CA ILE A 24 12.95 11.67 -1.28
C ILE A 24 12.71 11.51 0.23
N LEU A 25 11.58 10.90 0.61
CA LEU A 25 11.26 10.62 2.01
C LEU A 25 12.25 9.63 2.65
N PHE A 26 12.72 8.62 1.91
CA PHE A 26 13.73 7.68 2.38
C PHE A 26 15.08 8.35 2.63
N ILE A 27 15.50 9.27 1.74
CA ILE A 27 16.71 10.07 1.94
C ILE A 27 16.57 10.97 3.17
N LEU A 28 15.41 11.60 3.35
CA LEU A 28 15.13 12.42 4.53
C LEU A 28 15.17 11.60 5.81
N LEU A 29 14.65 10.37 5.79
CA LEU A 29 14.74 9.43 6.91
C LEU A 29 16.21 9.08 7.22
N PHE A 30 17.03 8.83 6.20
CA PHE A 30 18.47 8.57 6.37
C PHE A 30 19.21 9.75 7.02
N MET A 31 18.83 10.99 6.70
CA MET A 31 19.37 12.18 7.36
C MET A 31 18.92 12.30 8.82
N GLY A 32 17.67 11.91 9.12
CA GLY A 32 17.09 11.92 10.47
C GLY A 32 17.45 10.72 11.35
N ARG A 33 18.30 9.80 10.89
CA ARG A 33 18.57 8.51 11.54
C ARG A 33 19.03 8.61 13.00
N GLU A 34 19.81 9.65 13.33
CA GLU A 34 20.35 9.84 14.69
C GLU A 34 19.27 10.16 15.73
N TYR A 35 18.15 10.75 15.30
CA TYR A 35 17.02 11.05 16.17
C TYR A 35 15.99 9.92 16.21
N LEU A 36 15.91 9.12 15.14
CA LEU A 36 14.89 8.09 14.98
C LEU A 36 15.28 6.74 15.57
N PHE A 37 16.58 6.43 15.62
CA PHE A 37 17.09 5.13 16.05
C PHE A 37 17.85 5.24 17.37
N PRO A 38 17.19 5.01 18.53
CA PRO A 38 17.82 5.17 19.83
C PRO A 38 19.01 4.23 20.05
N TRP A 39 18.98 3.07 19.39
CA TRP A 39 19.97 2.01 19.47
C TRP A 39 21.32 2.35 18.86
N LEU A 40 21.46 3.49 18.19
CA LEU A 40 22.76 4.02 17.78
C LEU A 40 23.71 4.32 18.95
N HIS A 41 23.18 4.43 20.16
CA HIS A 41 23.93 4.86 21.35
C HIS A 41 24.16 3.76 22.38
N TYR A 42 23.64 2.54 22.17
CA TYR A 42 23.77 1.43 23.11
C TYR A 42 23.90 0.08 22.41
N GLU A 43 24.58 -0.87 23.05
CA GLU A 43 24.71 -2.23 22.52
C GLU A 43 23.38 -2.96 22.56
N HIS A 44 22.96 -3.52 21.42
CA HIS A 44 21.65 -4.16 21.27
C HIS A 44 21.75 -5.61 20.78
N GLY A 45 22.96 -6.18 20.69
CA GLY A 45 23.20 -7.59 20.35
C GLY A 45 22.81 -7.99 18.92
N LYS A 46 22.45 -7.02 18.08
CA LYS A 46 21.99 -7.21 16.69
C LYS A 46 22.84 -6.40 15.70
N GLU A 47 24.09 -6.17 16.05
CA GLU A 47 25.03 -5.30 15.31
C GLU A 47 25.18 -5.70 13.84
N LEU A 48 25.10 -7.00 13.53
CA LEU A 48 25.17 -7.49 12.15
C LEU A 48 23.95 -7.06 11.31
N TRP A 49 22.75 -7.03 11.91
CA TRP A 49 21.51 -6.71 11.20
C TRP A 49 21.20 -5.22 11.18
N LEU A 50 21.50 -4.52 12.27
CA LEU A 50 21.24 -3.09 12.48
C LEU A 50 22.47 -2.21 12.19
N ASN A 51 23.47 -2.72 11.46
CA ASN A 51 24.53 -1.88 10.94
C ASN A 51 23.96 -0.85 9.94
N ILE A 52 24.15 0.44 10.17
CA ILE A 52 23.53 1.52 9.37
C ILE A 52 23.80 1.38 7.86
N PRO A 53 25.06 1.29 7.40
CA PRO A 53 25.36 0.98 6.00
C PRO A 53 24.61 -0.25 5.46
N PHE A 54 24.54 -1.34 6.23
CA PHE A 54 23.88 -2.56 5.78
C PHE A 54 22.35 -2.41 5.71
N LEU A 55 21.73 -1.88 6.76
CA LEU A 55 20.29 -1.64 6.88
C LEU A 55 19.79 -0.76 5.73
N PHE A 56 20.39 0.43 5.56
CA PHE A 56 19.95 1.37 4.54
C PHE A 56 20.26 0.91 3.12
N SER A 57 21.38 0.21 2.90
CA SER A 57 21.68 -0.36 1.57
C SER A 57 20.69 -1.47 1.21
N ARG A 58 20.34 -2.33 2.17
CA ARG A 58 19.35 -3.39 1.99
C ARG A 58 17.97 -2.82 1.66
N ASP A 59 17.51 -1.83 2.44
CA ASP A 59 16.23 -1.17 2.19
C ASP A 59 16.23 -0.43 0.86
N LEU A 60 17.34 0.23 0.50
CA LEU A 60 17.50 0.89 -0.79
C LEU A 60 17.40 -0.11 -1.95
N ILE A 61 18.09 -1.25 -1.87
CA ILE A 61 18.03 -2.31 -2.87
C ILE A 61 16.61 -2.87 -2.96
N GLY A 62 15.94 -3.10 -1.82
CA GLY A 62 14.55 -3.55 -1.78
C GLY A 62 13.59 -2.58 -2.48
N LEU A 63 13.71 -1.28 -2.18
CA LEU A 63 12.93 -0.23 -2.81
C LEU A 63 13.22 -0.12 -4.31
N LEU A 64 14.48 -0.17 -4.73
CA LEU A 64 14.87 -0.15 -6.14
C LEU A 64 14.31 -1.36 -6.91
N LEU A 65 14.35 -2.55 -6.30
CA LEU A 65 13.76 -3.75 -6.88
C LEU A 65 12.25 -3.61 -7.02
N LEU A 66 11.56 -3.14 -5.97
CA LEU A 66 10.12 -2.94 -5.97
C LEU A 66 9.71 -1.92 -7.05
N TYR A 67 10.35 -0.75 -7.07
CA TYR A 67 10.03 0.31 -8.04
C TYR A 67 10.44 -0.06 -9.46
N GLY A 68 11.55 -0.78 -9.65
CA GLY A 68 11.97 -1.28 -10.95
C GLY A 68 10.92 -2.23 -11.55
N LEU A 69 10.43 -3.19 -10.75
CA LEU A 69 9.35 -4.09 -11.18
C LEU A 69 8.04 -3.34 -11.42
N GLY A 70 7.69 -2.37 -10.56
CA GLY A 70 6.48 -1.55 -10.70
C GLY A 70 6.49 -0.68 -11.95
N LEU A 71 7.61 -0.01 -12.24
CA LEU A 71 7.80 0.81 -13.45
C LEU A 71 7.87 -0.05 -14.70
N ALA A 72 8.48 -1.24 -14.64
CA ALA A 72 8.46 -2.20 -15.75
C ALA A 72 7.03 -2.66 -16.06
N TYR A 73 6.23 -2.96 -15.05
CA TYR A 73 4.81 -3.27 -15.22
C TYR A 73 4.05 -2.10 -15.84
N LEU A 74 4.24 -0.88 -15.31
CA LEU A 74 3.61 0.34 -15.82
C LEU A 74 3.99 0.60 -17.28
N TYR A 75 5.25 0.40 -17.65
CA TYR A 75 5.73 0.58 -19.01
C TYR A 75 4.96 -0.30 -20.01
N TYR A 76 4.81 -1.59 -19.72
CA TYR A 76 4.03 -2.49 -20.58
C TYR A 76 2.53 -2.19 -20.54
N ALA A 77 2.00 -1.77 -19.38
CA ALA A 77 0.61 -1.37 -19.26
C ALA A 77 0.28 -0.13 -20.12
N LEU A 78 1.15 0.88 -20.10
CA LEU A 78 1.02 2.08 -20.93
C LEU A 78 1.15 1.75 -22.42
N ARG A 79 2.09 0.87 -22.80
CA ARG A 79 2.21 0.39 -24.19
C ARG A 79 0.96 -0.34 -24.68
N LEU A 80 0.24 -1.03 -23.80
CA LEU A 80 -1.02 -1.67 -24.15
C LEU A 80 -2.16 -0.66 -24.33
N LYS A 81 -2.18 0.42 -23.54
CA LYS A 81 -3.26 1.42 -23.51
C LYS A 81 -3.12 2.56 -24.52
N LEU A 82 -1.91 2.92 -24.92
CA LEU A 82 -1.66 4.06 -25.81
C LEU A 82 -1.86 3.65 -27.27
N ASP A 83 -2.73 4.33 -27.99
CA ASP A 83 -2.91 4.12 -29.43
C ASP A 83 -1.81 4.80 -30.25
N PRO A 84 -1.25 4.11 -31.27
CA PRO A 84 -0.18 4.66 -32.09
C PRO A 84 -0.63 5.83 -32.98
N GLU A 85 -1.93 5.99 -33.20
CA GLU A 85 -2.51 7.07 -34.03
C GLU A 85 -2.60 8.42 -33.28
N GLN A 86 -2.69 8.43 -31.95
CA GLN A 86 -2.77 9.65 -31.14
C GLN A 86 -1.40 10.08 -30.58
N GLN A 87 -0.54 10.57 -31.48
CA GLN A 87 0.80 11.05 -31.12
C GLN A 87 0.76 12.48 -30.55
N GLU A 88 0.69 12.59 -29.23
CA GLU A 88 0.86 13.88 -28.54
C GLU A 88 1.97 13.79 -27.47
N GLY A 89 3.11 14.44 -27.74
CA GLY A 89 4.19 14.68 -26.77
C GLY A 89 5.41 13.74 -26.84
N PRO A 90 6.57 14.20 -26.32
CA PRO A 90 7.86 13.50 -26.44
C PRO A 90 7.93 12.19 -25.64
N LEU A 91 7.21 12.10 -24.51
CA LEU A 91 7.14 10.87 -23.73
C LEU A 91 6.31 9.80 -24.43
N ARG A 92 5.20 10.17 -25.09
CA ARG A 92 4.38 9.23 -25.85
C ARG A 92 5.13 8.71 -27.07
N SER A 93 5.85 9.56 -27.80
CA SER A 93 6.64 9.13 -28.96
C SER A 93 7.77 8.17 -28.57
N PHE A 94 8.42 8.38 -27.41
CA PHE A 94 9.39 7.44 -26.87
C PHE A 94 8.76 6.07 -26.51
N LEU A 95 7.61 6.09 -25.82
CA LEU A 95 6.91 4.86 -25.42
C LEU A 95 6.35 4.06 -26.59
N LEU A 96 5.85 4.76 -27.63
CA LEU A 96 5.27 4.17 -28.84
C LEU A 96 6.32 3.80 -29.90
N ARG A 97 7.59 4.16 -29.69
CA ARG A 97 8.67 3.88 -30.64
C ARG A 97 8.78 2.37 -30.88
N GLY A 98 8.62 1.99 -32.15
CA GLY A 98 8.70 0.60 -32.61
C GLY A 98 7.46 -0.25 -32.31
N LYS A 99 6.34 0.35 -31.89
CA LYS A 99 5.06 -0.35 -31.75
C LYS A 99 4.40 -0.51 -33.13
N THR A 100 4.15 -1.75 -33.55
CA THR A 100 3.43 -2.06 -34.79
C THR A 100 1.96 -2.35 -34.55
N GLY A 101 1.58 -2.69 -33.31
CA GLY A 101 0.17 -2.94 -32.95
C GLY A 101 -0.34 -4.33 -33.37
N SER A 102 0.57 -5.24 -33.72
CA SER A 102 0.23 -6.63 -34.07
C SER A 102 -0.38 -7.37 -32.87
N ASP A 103 -1.34 -8.26 -33.13
CA ASP A 103 -1.95 -9.13 -32.11
C ASP A 103 -0.91 -9.98 -31.36
N GLU A 104 0.15 -10.40 -32.04
CA GLU A 104 1.27 -11.15 -31.43
C GLU A 104 2.04 -10.29 -30.42
N GLU A 105 2.23 -9.00 -30.72
CA GLU A 105 2.89 -8.03 -29.85
C GLU A 105 2.07 -7.80 -28.58
N ILE A 106 0.75 -7.62 -28.74
CA ILE A 106 -0.20 -7.46 -27.64
C ILE A 106 -0.21 -8.69 -26.73
N ALA A 107 -0.23 -9.89 -27.29
CA ALA A 107 -0.15 -11.13 -26.52
C ALA A 107 1.18 -11.23 -25.75
N GLY A 108 2.29 -10.83 -26.38
CA GLY A 108 3.61 -10.75 -25.74
C GLY A 108 3.61 -9.81 -24.53
N TYR A 109 3.00 -8.62 -24.64
CA TYR A 109 2.90 -7.68 -23.52
C TYR A 109 2.07 -8.22 -22.37
N LYS A 110 0.90 -8.82 -22.63
CA LYS A 110 0.07 -9.45 -21.58
C LYS A 110 0.81 -10.56 -20.83
N LYS A 111 1.60 -11.38 -21.53
CA LYS A 111 2.43 -12.42 -20.91
C LYS A 111 3.49 -11.81 -19.99
N LYS A 112 4.22 -10.79 -20.47
CA LYS A 112 5.23 -10.08 -19.66
C LYS A 112 4.62 -9.40 -18.44
N MET A 113 3.49 -8.72 -18.60
CA MET A 113 2.75 -8.11 -17.49
C MET A 113 2.31 -9.14 -16.44
N THR A 114 1.89 -10.33 -16.88
CA THR A 114 1.51 -11.41 -15.96
C THR A 114 2.70 -11.87 -15.12
N VAL A 115 3.85 -12.14 -15.75
CA VAL A 115 5.08 -12.51 -15.03
C VAL A 115 5.53 -11.39 -14.08
N LEU A 116 5.56 -10.15 -14.57
CA LEU A 116 5.92 -8.99 -13.75
C LEU A 116 4.97 -8.79 -12.56
N SER A 117 3.67 -9.02 -12.73
CA SER A 117 2.70 -8.90 -11.64
C SER A 117 2.95 -9.91 -10.52
N VAL A 118 3.30 -11.15 -10.87
CA VAL A 118 3.66 -12.19 -9.89
C VAL A 118 4.93 -11.82 -9.15
N LEU A 119 5.98 -11.43 -9.89
CA LEU A 119 7.24 -10.97 -9.29
C LEU A 119 7.05 -9.74 -8.40
N TYR A 120 6.21 -8.80 -8.83
CA TYR A 120 5.92 -7.58 -8.08
C TYR A 120 5.19 -7.86 -6.77
N ILE A 121 4.20 -8.77 -6.76
CA ILE A 121 3.50 -9.15 -5.53
C ILE A 121 4.45 -9.81 -4.53
N LEU A 122 5.33 -10.71 -4.99
CA LEU A 122 6.34 -11.35 -4.13
C LEU A 122 7.33 -10.34 -3.58
N ALA A 123 7.84 -9.44 -4.44
CA ALA A 123 8.71 -8.35 -4.03
C ALA A 123 8.02 -7.42 -3.03
N TYR A 124 6.76 -7.07 -3.26
CA TYR A 124 5.97 -6.21 -2.38
C TYR A 124 5.86 -6.78 -0.97
N ALA A 125 5.50 -8.06 -0.85
CA ALA A 125 5.39 -8.72 0.45
C ALA A 125 6.75 -8.77 1.17
N LEU A 126 7.83 -9.13 0.47
CA LEU A 126 9.16 -9.25 1.06
C LEU A 126 9.73 -7.88 1.46
N VAL A 127 9.70 -6.90 0.56
CA VAL A 127 10.29 -5.58 0.77
C VAL A 127 9.54 -4.81 1.85
N LEU A 128 8.19 -4.84 1.86
CA LEU A 128 7.46 -4.16 2.93
C LEU A 128 7.60 -4.86 4.29
N THR A 129 7.75 -6.18 4.31
CA THR A 129 8.11 -6.90 5.54
C THR A 129 9.47 -6.45 6.05
N LEU A 130 10.45 -6.34 5.17
CA LEU A 130 11.81 -5.92 5.50
C LEU A 130 11.84 -4.49 6.04
N ILE A 131 11.22 -3.56 5.33
CA ILE A 131 11.07 -2.16 5.75
C ILE A 131 10.36 -2.06 7.11
N ALA A 132 9.36 -2.91 7.36
CA ALA A 132 8.66 -2.92 8.65
C ALA A 132 9.60 -3.33 9.79
N PHE A 133 10.44 -4.36 9.58
CA PHE A 133 11.42 -4.77 10.57
C PHE A 133 12.51 -3.71 10.76
N ASP A 134 13.00 -3.13 9.67
CA ASP A 134 14.17 -2.27 9.68
C ASP A 134 13.87 -0.83 10.08
N LEU A 135 12.72 -0.28 9.69
CA LEU A 135 12.39 1.11 9.96
C LEU A 135 11.37 1.28 11.09
N VAL A 136 10.57 0.26 11.39
CA VAL A 136 9.51 0.38 12.41
C VAL A 136 9.79 -0.46 13.65
N MET A 137 10.07 -1.76 13.49
CA MET A 137 10.36 -2.64 14.62
C MET A 137 11.71 -2.30 15.27
N SER A 138 12.72 -1.92 14.48
CA SER A 138 14.04 -1.56 15.00
C SER A 138 14.03 -0.36 15.95
N MET A 139 13.01 0.52 15.89
CA MET A 139 12.89 1.64 16.83
C MET A 139 12.82 1.17 18.30
N GLU A 140 12.37 -0.07 18.53
CA GLU A 140 12.41 -0.74 19.83
C GLU A 140 13.11 -2.11 19.70
N PRO A 141 14.45 -2.18 19.81
CA PRO A 141 15.22 -3.40 19.50
C PRO A 141 14.88 -4.61 20.35
N HIS A 142 14.36 -4.39 21.57
CA HIS A 142 13.98 -5.44 22.50
C HIS A 142 12.59 -6.01 22.21
N TRP A 143 11.77 -5.30 21.45
CA TRP A 143 10.47 -5.78 21.02
C TRP A 143 10.59 -6.54 19.70
N PHE A 144 9.91 -7.69 19.60
CA PHE A 144 9.84 -8.45 18.37
C PHE A 144 8.46 -9.05 18.17
N SER A 145 8.03 -9.15 16.90
CA SER A 145 6.82 -9.84 16.52
C SER A 145 6.95 -10.38 15.10
N THR A 146 6.83 -11.69 14.97
CA THR A 146 6.90 -12.37 13.67
C THR A 146 5.74 -11.99 12.76
N LEU A 147 4.56 -11.71 13.34
CA LEU A 147 3.37 -11.28 12.61
C LEU A 147 3.50 -9.85 12.07
N PHE A 148 4.35 -9.02 12.68
CA PHE A 148 4.43 -7.60 12.35
C PHE A 148 4.80 -7.34 10.88
N GLY A 149 5.67 -8.17 10.31
CA GLY A 149 6.04 -8.09 8.89
C GLY A 149 4.84 -8.31 7.97
N ALA A 150 4.09 -9.38 8.22
CA ALA A 150 2.87 -9.68 7.46
C ALA A 150 1.81 -8.61 7.65
N TYR A 151 1.68 -8.11 8.87
CA TYR A 151 0.75 -7.04 9.19
C TYR A 151 1.09 -5.73 8.47
N ALA A 152 2.37 -5.39 8.32
CA ALA A 152 2.78 -4.18 7.64
C ALA A 152 2.39 -4.15 6.16
N PHE A 153 2.67 -5.21 5.40
CA PHE A 153 2.30 -5.22 3.98
C PHE A 153 0.78 -5.36 3.78
N ALA A 154 0.08 -6.12 4.63
CA ALA A 154 -1.38 -6.24 4.57
C ALA A 154 -2.06 -4.89 4.85
N LYS A 155 -1.56 -4.15 5.85
CA LYS A 155 -2.00 -2.79 6.18
C LYS A 155 -1.71 -1.82 5.03
N ALA A 156 -0.54 -1.89 4.41
CA ALA A 156 -0.21 -1.05 3.26
C ALA A 156 -1.13 -1.34 2.07
N PHE A 157 -1.47 -2.60 1.82
CA PHE A 157 -2.41 -2.97 0.77
C PHE A 157 -3.82 -2.46 1.08
N TYR A 158 -4.29 -2.59 2.33
CA TYR A 158 -5.56 -2.04 2.78
C TYR A 158 -5.65 -0.52 2.56
N LEU A 159 -4.60 0.23 2.93
CA LEU A 159 -4.52 1.67 2.68
C LEU A 159 -4.50 2.01 1.19
N GLY A 160 -3.82 1.20 0.36
CA GLY A 160 -3.83 1.35 -1.09
C GLY A 160 -5.22 1.19 -1.70
N LEU A 161 -6.00 0.22 -1.22
CA LEU A 161 -7.40 0.04 -1.63
C LEU A 161 -8.29 1.19 -1.18
N ALA A 162 -8.09 1.70 0.04
CA ALA A 162 -8.84 2.85 0.54
C ALA A 162 -8.54 4.11 -0.28
N ALA A 163 -7.26 4.36 -0.57
CA ALA A 163 -6.84 5.46 -1.42
C ALA A 163 -7.41 5.34 -2.85
N LEU A 164 -7.39 4.13 -3.42
CA LEU A 164 -7.99 3.87 -4.73
C LEU A 164 -9.50 4.15 -4.72
N MET A 165 -10.20 3.77 -3.65
CA MET A 165 -11.63 4.04 -3.51
C MET A 165 -11.93 5.53 -3.45
N ILE A 166 -11.18 6.29 -2.65
CA ILE A 166 -11.34 7.74 -2.52
C ILE A 166 -11.04 8.43 -3.85
N LEU A 167 -9.92 8.09 -4.50
CA LEU A 167 -9.54 8.67 -5.78
C LEU A 167 -10.57 8.36 -6.87
N SER A 168 -11.08 7.13 -6.90
CA SER A 168 -12.15 6.73 -7.83
C SER A 168 -13.44 7.52 -7.57
N ALA A 169 -13.79 7.76 -6.30
CA ALA A 169 -14.95 8.55 -5.94
C ALA A 169 -14.80 10.01 -6.38
N ILE A 170 -13.65 10.64 -6.12
CA ILE A 170 -13.35 12.01 -6.55
C ILE A 170 -13.47 12.14 -8.08
N PHE A 171 -12.87 11.22 -8.83
CA PHE A 171 -12.95 11.24 -10.29
C PHE A 171 -14.37 11.01 -10.81
N TYR A 172 -15.13 10.12 -10.16
CA TYR A 172 -16.54 9.89 -10.49
C TYR A 172 -17.38 11.16 -10.32
N VAL A 173 -17.20 11.91 -9.22
CA VAL A 173 -17.92 13.17 -8.98
C VAL A 173 -17.54 14.25 -9.99
N GLY A 174 -16.25 14.39 -10.30
CA GLY A 174 -15.76 15.43 -11.22
C GLY A 174 -16.00 15.16 -12.70
N SER A 175 -16.54 13.99 -13.06
CA SER A 175 -16.71 13.56 -14.46
C SER A 175 -18.06 13.93 -15.09
N ASP A 176 -18.96 14.61 -14.37
CA ASP A 176 -20.29 15.05 -14.85
C ASP A 176 -21.10 14.00 -15.63
N GLY A 177 -20.89 12.71 -15.35
CA GLY A 177 -21.61 11.59 -15.98
C GLY A 177 -20.87 10.88 -17.12
N GLU A 178 -19.67 11.33 -17.50
CA GLU A 178 -18.85 10.69 -18.55
C GLU A 178 -17.82 9.67 -18.01
N SER A 179 -17.82 9.36 -16.71
CA SER A 179 -16.87 8.39 -16.18
C SER A 179 -17.13 6.97 -16.67
N SER A 180 -16.05 6.27 -17.04
CA SER A 180 -16.02 4.81 -17.26
C SER A 180 -16.31 4.00 -15.99
N LEU A 181 -16.46 4.65 -14.83
CA LEU A 181 -16.66 4.01 -13.53
C LEU A 181 -18.14 3.77 -13.27
N THR A 182 -18.50 2.51 -13.01
CA THR A 182 -19.87 2.12 -12.67
C THR A 182 -20.03 1.85 -11.18
N SER A 183 -21.27 1.88 -10.69
CA SER A 183 -21.63 1.46 -9.34
C SER A 183 -21.15 0.03 -9.01
N ALA A 184 -21.07 -0.85 -10.01
CA ALA A 184 -20.56 -2.21 -9.84
C ALA A 184 -19.08 -2.23 -9.43
N HIS A 185 -18.24 -1.36 -10.02
CA HIS A 185 -16.83 -1.25 -9.66
C HIS A 185 -16.64 -0.83 -8.21
N PHE A 186 -17.42 0.15 -7.72
CA PHE A 186 -17.40 0.56 -6.31
C PHE A 186 -17.86 -0.55 -5.38
N HIS A 187 -18.87 -1.33 -5.79
CA HIS A 187 -19.36 -2.45 -4.99
C HIS A 187 -18.31 -3.56 -4.85
N ASP A 188 -17.60 -3.90 -5.92
CA ASP A 188 -16.53 -4.90 -5.91
C ASP A 188 -15.32 -4.43 -5.11
N LEU A 189 -14.89 -3.18 -5.30
CA LEU A 189 -13.83 -2.58 -4.50
C LEU A 189 -14.22 -2.50 -3.01
N GLY A 190 -15.48 -2.17 -2.72
CA GLY A 190 -16.04 -2.13 -1.36
C GLY A 190 -16.04 -3.49 -0.67
N LYS A 191 -16.28 -4.58 -1.40
CA LYS A 191 -16.13 -5.94 -0.85
C LYS A 191 -14.68 -6.26 -0.55
N LEU A 192 -13.76 -5.91 -1.45
CA LEU A 192 -12.32 -6.14 -1.27
C LEU A 192 -11.78 -5.34 -0.08
N LEU A 193 -12.11 -4.05 0.01
CA LEU A 193 -11.72 -3.17 1.12
C LEU A 193 -12.27 -3.67 2.46
N PHE A 194 -13.52 -4.13 2.49
CA PHE A 194 -14.12 -4.72 3.68
C PHE A 194 -13.41 -6.01 4.10
N GLY A 195 -13.07 -6.89 3.14
CA GLY A 195 -12.29 -8.09 3.43
C GLY A 195 -10.94 -7.77 4.08
N PHE A 196 -10.21 -6.79 3.55
CA PHE A 196 -8.93 -6.37 4.13
C PHE A 196 -9.07 -5.58 5.44
N CYS A 197 -10.21 -4.91 5.67
CA CYS A 197 -10.55 -4.33 6.98
C CYS A 197 -10.65 -5.42 8.06
N LEU A 198 -11.26 -6.58 7.73
CA LEU A 198 -11.31 -7.72 8.64
C LEU A 198 -9.92 -8.33 8.87
N VAL A 199 -9.10 -8.47 7.82
CA VAL A 199 -7.71 -8.97 7.96
C VAL A 199 -6.87 -8.02 8.83
N TRP A 200 -7.05 -6.71 8.69
CA TRP A 200 -6.38 -5.74 9.54
C TRP A 200 -6.75 -5.93 11.02
N ALA A 201 -8.05 -6.10 11.30
CA ALA A 201 -8.55 -6.32 12.66
C ALA A 201 -8.11 -7.66 13.24
N ASP A 202 -8.09 -8.72 12.42
CA ASP A 202 -7.59 -10.03 12.78
C ASP A 202 -6.12 -9.96 13.21
N PHE A 203 -5.25 -9.37 12.39
CA PHE A 203 -3.84 -9.24 12.74
C PHE A 203 -3.60 -8.34 13.96
N PHE A 204 -4.35 -7.24 14.09
CA PHE A 204 -4.32 -6.43 15.30
C PHE A 204 -4.69 -7.24 16.55
N TYR A 205 -5.77 -8.03 16.46
CA TYR A 205 -6.26 -8.86 17.55
C TYR A 205 -5.29 -9.99 17.91
N VAL A 206 -4.82 -10.76 16.92
CA VAL A 206 -3.87 -11.87 17.12
C VAL A 206 -2.58 -11.35 17.74
N GLN A 207 -2.05 -10.23 17.26
CA GLN A 207 -0.85 -9.62 17.85
C GLN A 207 -1.07 -9.26 19.32
N LEU A 208 -2.21 -8.65 19.65
CA LEU A 208 -2.54 -8.25 21.01
C LEU A 208 -2.75 -9.45 21.94
N VAL A 209 -3.49 -10.47 21.50
CA VAL A 209 -3.77 -11.68 22.30
C VAL A 209 -2.51 -12.49 22.56
N VAL A 210 -1.63 -12.64 21.57
CA VAL A 210 -0.37 -13.38 21.75
C VAL A 210 0.52 -12.69 22.79
N ILE A 211 0.69 -11.37 22.69
CA ILE A 211 1.48 -10.59 23.66
C ILE A 211 0.85 -10.67 25.05
N TRP A 212 -0.48 -10.52 25.14
CA TRP A 212 -1.20 -10.58 26.41
C TRP A 212 -1.13 -11.96 27.06
N TYR A 213 -1.30 -13.03 26.27
CA TYR A 213 -1.25 -14.41 26.76
C TYR A 213 0.17 -14.84 27.13
N GLY A 214 1.17 -14.43 26.34
CA GLY A 214 2.58 -14.71 26.63
C GLY A 214 3.07 -14.01 27.89
N ASN A 215 2.52 -12.83 28.21
CA ASN A 215 2.81 -12.03 29.41
C ASN A 215 4.31 -11.86 29.71
N ILE A 216 5.11 -11.71 28.65
CA ILE A 216 6.52 -11.37 28.74
C ILE A 216 6.62 -9.86 28.97
N SER A 217 7.37 -9.45 29.99
CA SER A 217 7.46 -8.05 30.44
C SER A 217 7.80 -7.07 29.32
N GLU A 218 8.79 -7.41 28.51
CA GLU A 218 9.34 -6.62 27.42
C GLU A 218 8.33 -6.41 26.27
N GLU A 219 7.51 -7.41 25.99
CA GLU A 219 6.49 -7.33 24.94
C GLU A 219 5.21 -6.66 25.43
N ALA A 220 4.79 -6.97 26.67
CA ALA A 220 3.60 -6.40 27.27
C ALA A 220 3.73 -4.89 27.46
N ILE A 221 4.90 -4.41 27.91
CA ILE A 221 5.11 -2.98 28.16
C ILE A 221 5.02 -2.16 26.87
N TYR A 222 5.45 -2.71 25.73
CA TYR A 222 5.31 -2.08 24.41
C TYR A 222 3.85 -1.75 24.09
N VAL A 223 2.92 -2.67 24.40
CA VAL A 223 1.47 -2.50 24.16
C VAL A 223 0.86 -1.58 25.22
N ILE A 224 1.17 -1.77 26.50
CA ILE A 224 0.63 -0.97 27.61
C ILE A 224 0.96 0.51 27.43
N GLN A 225 2.20 0.84 27.08
CA GLN A 225 2.63 2.23 26.86
C GLN A 225 1.85 2.93 25.76
N ARG A 226 1.38 2.20 24.75
CA ARG A 226 0.69 2.75 23.58
C ARG A 226 -0.83 2.78 23.76
N VAL A 227 -1.41 1.76 24.39
CA VAL A 227 -2.87 1.59 24.48
C VAL A 227 -3.44 2.14 25.79
N MET A 228 -2.70 2.05 26.89
CA MET A 228 -3.21 2.36 28.23
C MET A 228 -2.62 3.64 28.83
N LEU A 229 -1.36 3.96 28.52
CA LEU A 229 -0.67 5.13 29.09
C LEU A 229 -0.79 6.38 28.20
N SER A 230 -0.78 7.53 28.87
CA SER A 230 -0.67 8.85 28.22
C SER A 230 0.76 9.06 27.70
N PRO A 231 0.99 9.74 26.55
CA PRO A 231 0.00 10.44 25.71
C PRO A 231 -0.60 9.60 24.57
N TRP A 232 -0.13 8.37 24.38
CA TRP A 232 -0.42 7.59 23.17
C TRP A 232 -1.78 6.89 23.18
N ASN A 233 -2.39 6.67 24.35
CA ASN A 233 -3.68 6.00 24.49
C ASN A 233 -4.78 6.60 23.58
N THR A 234 -4.88 7.93 23.53
CA THR A 234 -5.90 8.62 22.72
C THR A 234 -5.68 8.35 21.24
N LEU A 235 -4.42 8.39 20.78
CA LEU A 235 -4.07 8.09 19.40
C LEU A 235 -4.33 6.62 19.07
N ALA A 236 -4.01 5.68 19.96
CA ALA A 236 -4.24 4.26 19.75
C ALA A 236 -5.73 3.94 19.52
N TRP A 237 -6.61 4.47 20.38
CA TRP A 237 -8.06 4.32 20.21
C TRP A 237 -8.57 5.06 18.97
N GLY A 238 -8.03 6.23 18.66
CA GLY A 238 -8.35 6.94 17.42
C GLY A 238 -7.99 6.13 16.17
N VAL A 239 -6.79 5.54 16.13
CA VAL A 239 -6.35 4.65 15.04
C VAL A 239 -7.26 3.43 14.94
N PHE A 240 -7.63 2.80 16.06
CA PHE A 240 -8.55 1.67 16.05
C PHE A 240 -9.94 2.05 15.49
N LEU A 241 -10.46 3.20 15.91
CA LEU A 241 -11.75 3.70 15.42
C LEU A 241 -11.72 3.99 13.92
N VAL A 242 -10.71 4.72 13.45
CA VAL A 242 -10.60 5.13 12.04
C VAL A 242 -10.22 3.98 11.12
N SER A 243 -9.35 3.06 11.57
CA SER A 243 -8.84 1.98 10.72
C SER A 243 -9.79 0.79 10.64
N PHE A 244 -10.57 0.54 11.69
CA PHE A 244 -11.48 -0.61 11.77
C PHE A 244 -12.93 -0.22 12.01
N VAL A 245 -13.27 0.40 13.14
CA VAL A 245 -14.67 0.56 13.56
C VAL A 245 -15.49 1.33 12.52
N ILE A 246 -15.00 2.50 12.10
CA ILE A 246 -15.67 3.35 11.11
C ILE A 246 -15.78 2.61 9.75
N PRO A 247 -14.69 2.12 9.13
CA PRO A 247 -14.78 1.37 7.88
C PRO A 247 -15.68 0.14 7.98
N PHE A 248 -15.62 -0.60 9.09
CA PHE A 248 -16.43 -1.80 9.30
C PHE A 248 -17.92 -1.47 9.21
N PHE A 249 -18.41 -0.48 9.99
CA PHE A 249 -19.83 -0.14 9.99
C PHE A 249 -20.29 0.55 8.69
N ILE A 250 -19.46 1.41 8.10
CA ILE A 250 -19.75 2.05 6.81
C ILE A 250 -19.89 0.99 5.71
N LEU A 251 -18.93 0.06 5.63
CA LEU A 251 -18.88 -0.95 4.59
C LEU A 251 -19.84 -2.12 4.87
N LEU A 252 -20.33 -2.32 6.09
CA LEU A 252 -21.34 -3.36 6.38
C LEU A 252 -22.59 -3.18 5.51
N ASN A 253 -22.99 -1.93 5.25
CA ASN A 253 -24.18 -1.61 4.47
C ASN A 253 -23.94 -1.72 2.96
N ARG A 254 -24.66 -2.64 2.30
CA ARG A 254 -24.61 -2.84 0.84
C ARG A 254 -24.91 -1.56 0.05
N LYS A 255 -25.84 -0.72 0.52
CA LYS A 255 -26.24 0.51 -0.18
C LYS A 255 -25.11 1.54 -0.20
N VAL A 256 -24.32 1.62 0.87
CA VAL A 256 -23.16 2.52 0.99
C VAL A 256 -22.02 2.02 0.10
N LYS A 257 -21.80 0.71 0.00
CA LYS A 257 -20.82 0.10 -0.93
C LYS A 257 -21.13 0.38 -2.41
N SER A 258 -22.41 0.53 -2.78
CA SER A 258 -22.83 0.71 -4.18
C SER A 258 -22.95 2.16 -4.62
N LYS A 259 -23.01 3.12 -3.69
CA LYS A 259 -23.23 4.53 -4.01
C LYS A 259 -21.97 5.33 -3.64
N PRO A 260 -21.29 5.96 -4.62
CA PRO A 260 -20.10 6.78 -4.32
C PRO A 260 -20.44 8.04 -3.52
N ILE A 261 -21.72 8.47 -3.50
CA ILE A 261 -22.23 9.57 -2.67
C ILE A 261 -23.61 9.16 -2.14
N PRO A 262 -23.94 9.36 -0.86
CA PRO A 262 -25.34 9.41 -0.44
C PRO A 262 -25.96 10.59 -1.17
N LYS A 263 -26.77 10.34 -2.22
CA LYS A 263 -27.59 11.40 -2.83
C LYS A 263 -28.47 11.97 -1.73
N GLY A 264 -28.07 13.10 -1.17
CA GLY A 264 -28.99 14.00 -0.50
C GLY A 264 -29.99 14.44 -1.54
N GLU A 265 -31.26 14.15 -1.29
CA GLU A 265 -32.38 14.81 -1.94
C GLU A 265 -32.33 16.29 -1.55
N PHE A 266 -31.48 17.05 -2.22
CA PHE A 266 -31.59 18.50 -2.30
C PHE A 266 -31.59 18.85 -3.78
N ARG A 267 -32.76 18.67 -4.40
CA ARG A 267 -33.15 19.48 -5.55
C ARG A 267 -34.12 20.54 -5.01
N PRO A 268 -33.90 21.84 -5.27
CA PRO A 268 -34.97 22.82 -5.11
C PRO A 268 -36.14 22.52 -6.06
#